data_AF-A0A2S6GY81-F1
#
_entry.id   AF-A0A2S6GY81-F1
#
_cell.length_a   1.000
_cell.length_b   1.000
_cell.length_c   1.000
_cell.angle_alpha   90.00
_cell.angle_beta   90.00
_cell.angle_gamma   90.00
#
_symmetry.space_group_name_H-M   'P 1'
#
loop_
_entity.id
_entity.type
_entity.pdbx_description
1 polymer ?
#
loop_
_entity_poly.entity_id
_entity_poly.type
_entity_poly.pdbx_seq_one_letter_code
_entity_poly.pdbx_strand_id
1 'polypeptide(L)' 'MSHTALTFDTVVTVAPDCPIRVEQDKDTVDLHFNESRLGQLFCLQFTRPALDALIARCQAELATH' A
#
# COMPACT_ATOMS: atom_id res chain seq x y z
N MET A 1 -13.83 -9.22 18.43
CA MET A 1 -12.44 -9.20 17.91
C MET A 1 -12.04 -7.75 17.77
N SER A 2 -11.14 -7.25 18.62
CA SER A 2 -10.68 -5.86 18.53
C SER A 2 -9.65 -5.75 17.41
N HIS A 3 -9.93 -4.92 16.42
CA HIS A 3 -8.94 -4.52 15.44
C HIS A 3 -7.99 -3.55 16.15
N THR A 4 -6.75 -4.00 16.42
CA THR A 4 -5.69 -3.11 16.88
C THR A 4 -5.52 -2.01 15.84
N ALA A 5 -5.62 -0.75 16.26
CA ALA A 5 -5.36 0.39 15.40
C ALA A 5 -3.91 0.29 14.89
N LEU A 6 -3.74 0.28 13.57
CA LEU A 6 -2.43 0.44 12.96
C LEU A 6 -1.98 1.89 13.20
N THR A 7 -1.06 2.09 14.13
CA THR A 7 -0.35 3.37 14.30
C THR A 7 0.76 3.45 13.26
N PHE A 8 0.59 4.34 12.28
CA PHE A 8 1.61 4.64 11.27
C PHE A 8 2.56 5.70 11.85
N ASP A 9 3.63 5.28 12.52
CA ASP A 9 4.67 6.18 13.05
C ASP A 9 5.65 6.68 11.98
N THR A 10 5.50 6.22 10.73
CA THR A 10 6.40 6.62 9.63
C THR A 10 5.60 6.83 8.37
N VAL A 11 5.47 8.09 7.96
CA VAL A 11 5.05 8.44 6.61
C VAL A 11 6.21 8.13 5.68
N VAL A 12 6.12 7.02 4.96
CA VAL A 12 7.07 6.70 3.90
C VAL A 12 6.64 7.47 2.66
N THR A 13 7.36 8.54 2.35
CA THR A 13 7.20 9.24 1.08
C THR A 13 7.87 8.42 -0.01
N VAL A 14 7.06 7.78 -0.84
CA VAL A 14 7.54 7.14 -2.06
C VAL A 14 7.73 8.24 -3.11
N ALA A 15 8.93 8.34 -3.66
CA ALA A 15 9.21 9.29 -4.72
C ALA A 15 8.28 9.01 -5.93
N PRO A 16 7.79 10.03 -6.65
CA PRO A 16 6.84 9.83 -7.75
C PRO A 16 7.39 9.00 -8.91
N ASP A 17 8.72 8.91 -9.03
CA ASP A 17 9.48 8.10 -9.98
C ASP A 17 9.94 6.75 -9.41
N CYS A 18 9.56 6.42 -8.17
CA CYS A 18 9.91 5.14 -7.58
C CYS A 18 9.17 4.00 -8.32
N PRO A 19 9.90 3.04 -8.91
CA PRO A 19 9.28 1.91 -9.57
C PRO A 19 8.60 1.02 -8.52
N ILE A 20 7.27 0.99 -8.54
CA ILE A 20 6.46 0.06 -7.74
C ILE A 20 6.24 -1.20 -8.57
N ARG A 21 6.72 -2.33 -8.08
CA ARG A 21 6.45 -3.64 -8.67
C ARG A 21 5.31 -4.32 -7.91
N VAL A 22 4.30 -4.77 -8.65
CA VAL A 22 3.14 -5.46 -8.09
C VAL A 22 3.27 -6.95 -8.40
N GLU A 23 3.26 -7.78 -7.37
CA GLU A 23 3.11 -9.24 -7.51
C GLU A 23 1.72 -9.63 -7.01
N GLN A 24 1.03 -10.50 -7.74
CA GLN A 24 -0.30 -10.95 -7.39
C GLN A 24 -0.31 -12.47 -7.30
N ASP A 25 -0.74 -12.97 -6.15
CA ASP A 25 -1.08 -14.37 -5.97
C ASP A 25 -2.62 -14.53 -5.94
N LYS A 26 -3.09 -15.76 -5.78
CA LYS A 26 -4.51 -16.11 -5.71
C LYS A 26 -5.23 -15.35 -4.61
N ASP A 27 -4.57 -15.17 -3.46
CA ASP A 27 -5.19 -14.61 -2.24
C ASP A 27 -4.59 -13.26 -1.80
N THR A 28 -3.41 -12.90 -2.31
CA THR A 28 -2.63 -11.75 -1.85
C THR A 28 -2.12 -10.88 -2.99
N VAL A 29 -1.86 -9.62 -2.68
CA VAL A 29 -1.22 -8.66 -3.59
C VAL A 29 -0.09 -7.99 -2.84
N ASP A 30 1.11 -8.09 -3.40
CA ASP A 30 2.34 -7.58 -2.81
C ASP A 30 2.83 -6.37 -3.62
N LEU A 31 3.03 -5.25 -2.92
CA LEU A 31 3.59 -4.02 -3.48
C LEU A 31 5.03 -3.89 -3.03
N HIS A 32 5.94 -4.01 -3.98
CA HIS A 32 7.37 -3.85 -3.77
C HIS A 32 7.82 -2.48 -4.25
N PHE A 33 8.49 -1.72 -3.39
CA PHE A 33 9.06 -0.42 -3.76
C PHE A 33 10.36 -0.18 -3.01
N ASN A 34 11.27 0.55 -3.63
CA ASN A 34 12.52 0.95 -2.99
C ASN A 34 12.31 2.28 -2.28
N GLU A 35 12.60 2.30 -0.98
CA GLU A 35 12.61 3.56 -0.24
C GLU A 35 13.81 4.39 -0.72
N SER A 36 13.52 5.64 -1.11
CA SER A 36 14.46 6.53 -1.79
C SER A 36 15.71 6.90 -0.98
N ARG A 37 15.63 6.90 0.36
CA ARG A 37 16.71 7.34 1.26
C ARG A 37 17.65 6.20 1.64
N LEU A 38 17.10 5.01 1.85
CA LEU A 38 17.81 3.83 2.32
C LEU A 38 18.20 2.87 1.18
N GLY A 39 17.58 3.02 0.00
CA GLY A 39 17.74 2.07 -1.10
C GLY A 39 17.24 0.67 -0.76
N GLN A 40 16.44 0.55 0.30
CA GLN A 40 15.94 -0.71 0.82
C GLN A 40 14.63 -1.06 0.13
N LEU A 41 14.50 -2.33 -0.25
CA LEU A 41 13.24 -2.87 -0.77
C LEU A 41 12.24 -3.05 0.39
N PHE A 42 11.12 -2.35 0.29
CA PHE A 42 9.95 -2.57 1.13
C PHE A 42 8.92 -3.41 0.39
N CYS A 43 8.18 -4.22 1.15
CA CYS A 43 7.05 -4.98 0.66
C CYS A 43 5.83 -4.68 1.53
N LEU A 44 4.74 -4.26 0.89
CA LEU A 44 3.43 -4.17 1.53
C LEU A 44 2.55 -5.27 0.95
N GLN A 45 2.14 -6.20 1.81
CA GLN A 45 1.25 -7.30 1.44
C GLN A 45 -0.19 -6.98 1.85
N PHE A 46 -1.10 -7.09 0.88
CA PHE A 46 -2.53 -6.95 1.08
C PHE A 46 -3.22 -8.28 0.81
N THR A 47 -4.29 -8.56 1.55
CA THR A 47 -5.29 -9.51 1.06
C THR A 47 -6.11 -8.85 -0.04
N ARG A 48 -6.61 -9.62 -1.02
CA ARG A 48 -7.48 -9.08 -2.09
C ARG A 48 -8.63 -8.20 -1.56
N PRO A 49 -9.42 -8.65 -0.56
CA PRO A 49 -10.52 -7.84 -0.04
C PRO A 49 -10.06 -6.51 0.61
N ALA A 50 -8.88 -6.50 1.25
CA ALA A 50 -8.34 -5.29 1.86
C ALA A 50 -7.86 -4.29 0.80
N LEU A 51 -7.25 -4.78 -0.29
CA LEU A 51 -6.85 -3.93 -1.41
C LEU A 51 -8.07 -3.35 -2.13
N ASP A 52 -9.09 -4.17 -2.39
CA ASP A 52 -10.33 -3.71 -3.04
C ASP A 52 -11.03 -2.63 -2.19
N ALA A 53 -11.06 -2.79 -0.87
CA ALA A 53 -11.59 -1.79 0.04
C ALA A 53 -10.77 -0.48 0.02
N LEU A 54 -9.44 -0.57 -0.05
CA LEU A 54 -8.56 0.59 -0.17
C LEU A 54 -8.80 1.34 -1.49
N ILE A 55 -8.87 0.62 -2.62
CA ILE A 55 -9.14 1.21 -3.93
C ILE A 55 -10.50 1.91 -3.93
N ALA A 56 -11.54 1.25 -3.44
CA ALA A 56 -12.88 1.83 -3.35
C ALA A 56 -12.88 3.12 -2.49
N ARG A 57 -12.13 3.12 -1.38
CA ARG A 57 -11.98 4.31 -0.53
C ARG A 57 -11.26 5.44 -1.27
N CYS A 58 -10.14 5.16 -1.93
CA CYS A 58 -9.39 6.15 -2.71
C CYS A 58 -10.24 6.74 -3.84
N GLN A 59 -10.98 5.91 -4.56
CA GLN A 59 -11.86 6.35 -5.64
C GLN A 59 -13.02 7.22 -5.14
N ALA A 60 -13.60 6.88 -3.98
CA ALA A 60 -14.65 7.70 -3.37
C ALA A 60 -14.12 9.08 -2.97
N GLU A 61 -12.95 9.16 -2.33
CA GLU A 61 -12.32 10.42 -1.95
C GLU A 61 -11.96 11.27 -3.17
N LEU A 62 -11.44 10.65 -4.25
CA LEU A 62 -11.14 11.34 -5.52
C LEU A 62 -12.38 11.84 -6.25
N ALA A 63 -13.54 11.20 -6.10
CA ALA A 63 -14.78 11.67 -6.71
C ALA A 63 -15.42 12.86 -5.96
N THR A 64 -14.95 13.14 -4.73
CA THR A 64 -15.50 14.19 -3.87
C THR A 64 -14.64 15.46 -3.86
N HIS A 65 -13.50 15.46 -4.58
CA HIS A 65 -12.55 16.55 -4.73
C HIS A 65 -12.30 16.87 -6.20
#